data_AF-U5S4D1-F1
#
_entry.id   AF-U5S4D1-F1
#
_cell.length_a   1.000
_cell.length_b   1.000
_cell.length_c   1.000
_cell.angle_alpha   90.00
_cell.angle_beta   90.00
_cell.angle_gamma   90.00
#
_symmetry.space_group_name_H-M   'P 1'
#
loop_
_entity.id
_entity.type
_entity.pdbx_description
1 polymer ?
#
loop_
_entity_poly.entity_id
_entity_poly.type
_entity_poly.pdbx_seq_one_letter_code
_entity_poly.pdbx_strand_id
1 'polypeptide(L)' 'ADLDNTNGYARAKCDNGWCAYMYGLYFEKDQALPGSSLGGHRHDWEHVVVWVRDGVVEYVSTSNHGSFSVHARS' A
#
# COMPACT_ATOMS: atom_id res chain seq x y z
N ALA A 1 -0.48 7.33 -21.02
CA ALA A 1 -1.32 6.15 -21.28
C ALA A 1 -1.53 5.33 -20.00
N ASP A 2 -0.51 4.66 -19.44
CA ASP A 2 -0.68 3.84 -18.21
C ASP A 2 -1.04 4.66 -16.96
N LEU A 3 -0.52 5.89 -16.87
CA LEU A 3 -0.81 6.78 -15.74
C LEU A 3 -2.07 7.62 -15.93
N ASP A 4 -2.66 7.63 -17.13
CA ASP A 4 -3.79 8.53 -17.45
C ASP A 4 -5.07 8.12 -16.70
N ASN A 5 -5.17 6.83 -16.33
CA ASN A 5 -6.28 6.27 -15.57
C ASN A 5 -5.85 5.77 -14.18
N THR A 6 -4.60 5.97 -13.79
CA THR A 6 -4.14 5.56 -12.45
C THR A 6 -4.46 6.65 -11.45
N ASN A 7 -5.00 6.25 -10.30
CA ASN A 7 -5.25 7.16 -9.18
C ASN A 7 -4.48 6.65 -7.97
N GLY A 8 -3.71 7.54 -7.35
CA GLY A 8 -3.06 7.32 -6.07
C GLY A 8 -3.76 8.10 -4.97
N TYR A 9 -4.00 7.43 -3.84
CA TYR A 9 -4.53 8.06 -2.63
C TYR A 9 -3.39 8.24 -1.63
N ALA A 10 -3.41 9.33 -0.87
CA ALA A 10 -2.43 9.57 0.18
C ALA A 10 -3.11 10.04 1.47
N ARG A 11 -2.63 9.54 2.61
CA ARG A 11 -3.04 10.02 3.94
C ARG A 11 -1.85 9.98 4.88
N ALA A 12 -1.72 11.01 5.70
CA ALA A 12 -0.68 11.09 6.71
C ALA A 12 -1.26 11.24 8.12
N LYS A 13 -0.55 10.71 9.11
CA LYS A 13 -0.79 10.99 10.54
C LYS A 13 0.53 10.95 11.29
N CYS A 14 0.74 11.93 12.18
CA CYS A 14 1.85 11.92 13.12
C CYS A 14 1.34 11.77 14.56
N ASP A 15 2.03 10.96 15.37
CA ASP A 15 1.71 10.68 16.78
C ASP A 15 2.93 10.08 17.49
N ASN A 16 3.14 10.39 18.78
CA ASN A 16 4.22 9.85 19.62
C ASN A 16 5.63 9.83 18.97
N GLY A 17 6.01 10.92 18.30
CA GLY A 17 7.32 11.06 17.64
C GLY A 17 7.46 10.35 16.29
N TRP A 18 6.39 9.70 15.81
CA TRP A 18 6.33 9.04 14.52
C TRP A 18 5.40 9.77 13.56
N CYS A 19 5.68 9.66 12.26
CA CYS A 19 4.77 10.02 11.19
C CYS A 19 4.59 8.81 10.25
N ALA A 20 3.35 8.43 10.00
CA ALA A 20 2.98 7.44 8.99
C ALA A 20 2.46 8.16 7.75
N TYR A 21 3.07 7.90 6.60
CA TYR A 21 2.61 8.34 5.29
C TYR A 21 2.12 7.12 4.52
N MET A 22 0.81 6.99 4.37
CA MET A 22 0.17 5.89 3.67
C MET A 22 -0.18 6.31 2.25
N TYR A 23 0.22 5.48 1.29
CA TYR A 23 -0.20 5.55 -0.11
C TYR A 23 -1.10 4.36 -0.40
N GLY A 24 -2.24 4.61 -1.04
CA GLY A 24 -3.21 3.58 -1.41
C GLY A 24 -3.42 3.55 -2.92
N LEU A 25 -3.53 2.35 -3.47
CA LEU A 25 -3.87 2.09 -4.86
C LEU A 25 -5.12 1.24 -4.92
N TYR A 26 -5.97 1.51 -5.91
CA TYR A 26 -7.14 0.72 -6.21
C TYR A 26 -6.97 0.02 -7.55
N PHE A 27 -7.25 -1.28 -7.58
CA PHE A 27 -7.35 -2.07 -8.78
C PHE A 27 -8.78 -2.59 -8.93
N GLU A 28 -9.29 -2.64 -10.17
CA GLU A 28 -10.65 -3.10 -10.42
C GLU A 28 -10.86 -4.58 -10.03
N LYS A 29 -9.78 -5.36 -10.03
CA LYS A 29 -9.74 -6.76 -9.60
C LYS A 29 -8.32 -7.18 -9.16
N ASP A 30 -8.28 -8.11 -8.22
CA ASP A 30 -7.15 -9.02 -8.03
C ASP A 30 -7.47 -10.32 -8.77
N GLN A 31 -6.59 -10.76 -9.65
CA GLN A 31 -6.80 -11.94 -10.48
C GLN A 31 -5.52 -12.76 -10.57
N ALA A 32 -5.45 -13.81 -9.76
CA ALA A 32 -4.33 -14.75 -9.75
C ALA A 32 -4.18 -15.55 -11.06
N LEU A 33 -5.29 -15.93 -11.72
CA LEU A 33 -5.29 -16.72 -12.95
C LEU A 33 -6.07 -16.02 -14.08
N PRO A 34 -5.50 -15.86 -15.29
CA PRO A 34 -6.18 -15.21 -16.42
C PRO A 34 -7.56 -15.78 -16.73
N GLY A 35 -8.58 -14.91 -16.73
CA GLY A 35 -9.96 -15.29 -17.10
C GLY A 35 -10.69 -16.15 -16.07
N SER A 36 -10.13 -16.33 -14.87
CA SER A 36 -10.72 -17.12 -13.80
C SER A 36 -10.95 -16.28 -12.55
N SER A 37 -12.00 -16.59 -11.79
CA SER A 37 -12.21 -16.05 -10.44
C SER A 37 -11.56 -16.90 -9.35
N LEU A 38 -10.93 -18.03 -9.70
CA LEU A 38 -10.29 -18.90 -8.73
C LEU A 38 -9.05 -18.20 -8.15
N GLY A 39 -9.11 -17.89 -6.84
CA GLY A 39 -8.02 -17.19 -6.14
C GLY A 39 -7.98 -15.68 -6.41
N GLY A 40 -9.08 -15.07 -6.87
CA GLY A 40 -9.17 -13.63 -7.07
C GLY A 40 -10.50 -13.05 -6.60
N HIS A 41 -10.63 -11.73 -6.70
CA HIS A 41 -11.87 -11.02 -6.37
C HIS A 41 -12.01 -9.73 -7.17
N ARG A 42 -13.27 -9.30 -7.29
CA ARG A 42 -13.58 -7.97 -7.80
C ARG A 42 -13.23 -6.95 -6.73
N HIS A 43 -12.54 -5.89 -7.13
CA HIS A 43 -11.96 -4.83 -6.30
C HIS A 43 -10.77 -5.27 -5.50
N ASP A 44 -9.70 -4.49 -5.56
CA ASP A 44 -8.51 -4.73 -4.76
C ASP A 44 -7.89 -3.39 -4.32
N TRP A 45 -7.40 -3.37 -3.08
CA TRP A 45 -6.85 -2.20 -2.42
C TRP A 45 -5.52 -2.54 -1.79
N GLU A 46 -4.46 -1.94 -2.31
CA GLU A 46 -3.11 -2.13 -1.82
C GLU A 46 -2.55 -0.84 -1.21
N HIS A 47 -1.72 -0.98 -0.20
CA HIS A 47 -1.21 0.08 0.64
C HIS A 47 0.30 -0.05 0.87
N VAL A 48 0.98 1.09 0.84
CA VAL A 48 2.35 1.22 1.37
C VAL A 48 2.34 2.28 2.46
N VAL A 49 2.93 1.97 3.61
CA VAL A 49 3.10 2.92 4.72
C VAL A 49 4.58 3.18 4.94
N VAL A 50 4.98 4.45 4.81
CA VAL A 50 6.33 4.92 5.14
C VAL A 50 6.30 5.46 6.57
N TRP A 51 7.10 4.86 7.45
CA TRP A 51 7.21 5.25 8.86
C TRP A 51 8.46 6.09 9.07
N VAL A 52 8.24 7.32 9.49
CA VAL A 52 9.28 8.33 9.69
C VAL A 52 9.35 8.71 11.16
N ARG A 53 10.55 8.79 11.71
CA ARG A 53 10.83 9.35 13.04
C ARG A 53 12.00 10.31 12.93
N ASP A 54 11.90 11.46 13.60
CA ASP A 54 12.93 12.50 13.59
C ASP A 54 13.40 12.91 12.17
N GLY A 55 12.47 12.93 11.21
CA GLY A 55 12.74 13.27 9.82
C GLY A 55 13.39 12.17 8.99
N VAL A 56 13.55 10.97 9.55
CA VAL A 56 14.23 9.83 8.93
C VAL A 56 13.26 8.67 8.72
N VAL A 57 13.27 8.07 7.52
CA VAL A 57 12.51 6.84 7.25
C VAL A 57 13.16 5.69 8.01
N GLU A 58 12.40 5.01 8.86
CA GLU A 58 12.91 3.87 9.65
C GLU A 58 12.34 2.54 9.15
N TYR A 59 11.07 2.55 8.69
CA TYR A 59 10.39 1.36 8.19
C TYR A 59 9.50 1.67 6.99
N VAL A 60 9.29 0.64 6.16
CA VAL A 60 8.24 0.60 5.15
C VAL A 60 7.37 -0.63 5.40
N SER A 61 6.05 -0.45 5.41
CA SER A 61 5.09 -1.55 5.46
C SER A 61 4.37 -1.69 4.13
N THR A 62 4.33 -2.90 3.57
CA THR A 62 3.55 -3.22 2.35
C THR A 62 2.40 -4.14 2.72
N SER A 63 1.19 -3.84 2.24
CA SER A 63 0.04 -4.72 2.48
C SER A 63 0.25 -6.11 1.86
N ASN A 64 -0.35 -7.10 2.50
CA ASN A 64 -0.28 -8.50 2.12
C ASN A 64 -1.53 -9.21 2.66
N HIS A 65 -2.58 -9.31 1.84
CA HIS A 65 -3.83 -10.03 2.12
C HIS A 65 -4.40 -9.78 3.54
N GLY A 66 -4.55 -8.50 3.90
CA GLY A 66 -5.08 -8.06 5.20
C GLY A 66 -4.04 -7.88 6.31
N SER A 67 -2.78 -8.22 6.05
CA SER A 67 -1.64 -7.99 6.94
C SER A 67 -0.65 -7.00 6.31
N PHE A 68 0.44 -6.70 7.02
CA PHE A 68 1.57 -5.93 6.48
C PHE A 68 2.88 -6.70 6.64
N SER A 69 3.68 -6.75 5.58
CA SER A 69 5.10 -7.06 5.66
C SER A 69 5.85 -5.78 6.02
N VAL A 70 6.75 -5.85 7.02
CA VAL A 70 7.49 -4.67 7.52
C VAL A 70 8.97 -4.82 7.19
N HIS A 71 9.51 -3.79 6.53
CA HIS A 71 10.90 -3.71 6.11
C HIS A 71 11.59 -2.60 6.89
N ALA A 72 12.69 -2.91 7.57
CA ALA A 72 13.55 -1.90 8.17
C ALA A 72 14.37 -1.19 7.10
N ARG A 73 14.73 0.08 7.36
CA ARG A 73 15.73 0.80 6.56
C ARG A 73 17.04 0.00 6.48
N SER A 74 17.63 -0.05 5.29
CA SER A 74 18.95 -0.64 4.98
C SER A 74 20.04 0.42 4.82
#